data_AF-A0A3D2K0F8-F1
#
_entry.id   AF-A0A3D2K0F8-F1
#
_cell.length_a   1.000
_cell.length_b   1.000
_cell.length_c   1.000
_cell.angle_alpha   90.00
_cell.angle_beta   90.00
_cell.angle_gamma   90.00
#
_symmetry.space_group_name_H-M   'P 1'
#
loop_
_entity.id
_entity.type
_entity.pdbx_description
1 polymer ?
#
loop_
_entity_poly.entity_id
_entity_poly.type
_entity_poly.pdbx_seq_one_letter_code
_entity_poly.pdbx_strand_id
1 'polypeptide(L)'
;MRVCLLLLILLSSLPISDACNLTTHPRILFTKTEEAAVKKRIKSDPLAADIYKELVRRADLAINFPTCRYHIPDGKRLLRESRHALGVILHSSMAWRLSGEKKYFDRSVRELDAACALKDWNTSHFLDTGEMSTAVAIGYDWLYHKLTQEQRDRYSNALRIKGLNPARSSYTDKKKAWWTDGRNNWAQVCATGLLFAERALEKKGDPLHPVRAGALATLKKCHKFYMPSGAYPEGPSYWHYGSNYHVLGLALIRSDSTKPCLPIPPEFKTSPLFIEHLTGPTGYVFNFA
;
A
#
# COMPACT_ATOMS: atom_id res chain seq x y z
N MET A 1 -1.42 -1.01 9.66
CA MET A 1 -1.33 -2.12 8.70
C MET A 1 -2.23 -3.32 9.02
N ARG A 2 -2.29 -3.87 10.25
CA ARG A 2 -3.18 -5.01 10.57
C ARG A 2 -4.67 -4.80 10.19
N VAL A 3 -5.20 -3.60 10.42
CA VAL A 3 -6.59 -3.22 10.04
C VAL A 3 -6.76 -3.11 8.52
N CYS A 4 -5.69 -2.80 7.78
CA CYS A 4 -5.73 -2.50 6.35
C CYS A 4 -5.87 -3.75 5.47
N LEU A 5 -5.33 -4.90 5.90
CA LEU A 5 -5.54 -6.17 5.21
C LEU A 5 -6.91 -6.79 5.51
N LEU A 6 -7.43 -6.60 6.72
CA LEU A 6 -8.78 -7.03 7.08
C LEU A 6 -9.84 -6.25 6.27
N LEU A 7 -9.56 -5.01 5.86
CA LEU A 7 -10.40 -4.23 4.93
C LEU A 7 -10.35 -4.76 3.47
N LEU A 8 -9.27 -5.42 3.05
CA LEU A 8 -9.25 -6.14 1.76
C LEU A 8 -10.14 -7.39 1.79
N ILE A 9 -10.32 -8.01 2.96
CA ILE A 9 -11.31 -9.09 3.17
C ILE A 9 -12.75 -8.57 3.06
N LEU A 10 -12.98 -7.30 3.44
CA LEU A 10 -14.27 -6.64 3.21
C LEU A 10 -14.58 -6.43 1.72
N LEU A 11 -13.54 -6.36 0.87
CA LEU A 11 -13.62 -6.18 -0.57
C LEU A 11 -13.56 -7.50 -1.38
N SER A 12 -13.04 -8.59 -0.81
CA SER A 12 -12.72 -9.84 -1.52
C SER A 12 -13.93 -10.67 -1.98
N SER A 13 -15.15 -10.25 -1.61
CA SER A 13 -16.40 -10.90 -2.04
C SER A 13 -17.24 -10.01 -2.95
N LEU A 14 -16.74 -8.83 -3.34
CA LEU A 14 -17.41 -8.00 -4.32
C LEU A 14 -17.09 -8.53 -5.72
N PRO A 15 -18.08 -8.72 -6.60
CA PRO A 15 -17.79 -8.98 -8.01
C PRO A 15 -16.93 -7.82 -8.50
N ILE A 16 -15.76 -8.15 -9.08
CA ILE A 16 -14.91 -7.18 -9.74
C ILE A 16 -15.78 -6.54 -10.82
N SER A 17 -16.17 -5.29 -10.63
CA SER A 17 -16.97 -4.58 -11.61
C SER A 17 -16.17 -4.46 -12.90
N ASP A 18 -16.71 -4.96 -14.02
CA ASP A 18 -16.09 -4.89 -15.36
C ASP A 18 -15.80 -3.45 -15.80
N ALA A 19 -16.43 -2.46 -15.17
CA ALA A 19 -16.26 -1.04 -15.48
C ALA A 19 -15.18 -0.37 -14.61
N CYS A 20 -13.91 -0.74 -14.76
CA CYS A 20 -12.83 0.15 -14.34
C CYS A 20 -12.72 1.29 -15.36
N ASN A 21 -13.50 2.35 -15.17
CA ASN A 21 -13.27 3.57 -15.93
C ASN A 21 -11.96 4.20 -15.43
N LEU A 22 -10.84 3.87 -16.10
CA LEU A 22 -9.48 4.32 -15.78
C LEU A 22 -9.32 5.85 -15.74
N THR A 23 -10.35 6.61 -16.11
CA THR A 23 -10.37 8.08 -16.06
C THR A 23 -10.82 8.66 -14.72
N THR A 24 -11.42 7.87 -13.83
CA THR A 24 -12.01 8.38 -12.58
C THR A 24 -11.34 7.83 -11.33
N HIS A 25 -10.93 8.72 -10.44
CA HIS A 25 -10.56 8.38 -9.07
C HIS A 25 -11.83 8.08 -8.22
N PRO A 26 -11.74 7.36 -7.10
CA PRO A 26 -10.63 6.51 -6.67
C PRO A 26 -10.51 5.25 -7.55
N ARG A 27 -9.29 4.80 -7.79
CA ARG A 27 -8.99 3.57 -8.55
C ARG A 27 -8.03 2.62 -7.84
N ILE A 28 -7.49 3.01 -6.68
CA ILE A 28 -6.66 2.18 -5.83
C ILE A 28 -7.54 1.45 -4.82
N LEU A 29 -7.37 0.12 -4.77
CA LEU A 29 -8.03 -0.84 -3.87
C LEU A 29 -9.54 -1.01 -4.08
N PHE A 30 -10.31 0.07 -4.10
CA PHE A 30 -11.74 0.02 -4.41
C PHE A 30 -12.28 1.36 -4.93
N THR A 31 -13.16 1.24 -5.90
CA THR A 31 -13.83 2.32 -6.63
C THR A 31 -14.90 3.01 -5.79
N LYS A 32 -15.47 4.09 -6.34
CA LYS A 32 -16.64 4.75 -5.74
C LYS A 32 -17.87 3.83 -5.71
N THR A 33 -18.04 2.97 -6.72
CA THR A 33 -19.16 2.03 -6.81
C THR A 33 -19.07 0.95 -5.72
N GLU A 34 -17.86 0.43 -5.46
CA GLU A 34 -17.63 -0.58 -4.42
C GLU A 34 -17.78 -0.01 -3.00
N GLU A 35 -17.64 1.31 -2.81
CA GLU A 35 -17.80 1.97 -1.51
C GLU A 35 -19.20 1.75 -0.90
N ALA A 36 -20.25 1.73 -1.71
CA ALA A 36 -21.61 1.46 -1.24
C ALA A 36 -21.74 0.03 -0.70
N ALA A 37 -21.07 -0.94 -1.34
CA ALA A 37 -21.08 -2.32 -0.91
C ALA A 37 -20.27 -2.52 0.38
N VAL A 38 -19.15 -1.81 0.54
CA VAL A 38 -18.40 -1.76 1.81
C VAL A 38 -19.28 -1.22 2.94
N LYS A 39 -19.99 -0.10 2.72
CA LYS A 39 -20.91 0.48 3.72
C LYS A 39 -22.06 -0.47 4.07
N LYS A 40 -22.61 -1.19 3.09
CA LYS A 40 -23.63 -2.21 3.32
C LYS A 40 -23.09 -3.33 4.20
N ARG A 41 -21.88 -3.85 3.89
CA ARG A 41 -21.26 -4.92 4.66
C ARG A 41 -20.96 -4.52 6.11
N ILE A 42 -20.48 -3.30 6.34
CA ILE A 42 -20.29 -2.74 7.69
C ILE A 42 -21.59 -2.77 8.52
N LYS A 43 -22.76 -2.62 7.90
CA LYS A 43 -24.05 -2.66 8.58
C LYS A 43 -24.58 -4.07 8.83
N SER A 44 -24.19 -5.06 8.01
CA SER A 44 -24.78 -6.40 8.02
C SER A 44 -23.89 -7.50 8.59
N ASP A 45 -22.57 -7.26 8.71
CA ASP A 45 -21.58 -8.24 9.16
C ASP A 45 -20.92 -7.74 10.46
N PRO A 46 -21.08 -8.45 11.60
CA PRO A 46 -20.52 -8.01 12.88
C PRO A 46 -19.00 -7.83 12.86
N LEU A 47 -18.26 -8.69 12.16
CA LEU A 47 -16.81 -8.57 12.04
C LEU A 47 -16.45 -7.31 11.24
N ALA A 48 -17.19 -7.01 10.18
CA ALA A 48 -17.03 -5.78 9.41
C ALA A 48 -17.29 -4.53 10.26
N ALA A 49 -18.32 -4.57 11.11
CA ALA A 49 -18.65 -3.50 12.03
C ALA A 49 -17.52 -3.25 13.04
N ASP A 50 -16.94 -4.30 13.61
CA ASP A 50 -15.85 -4.17 14.58
C ASP A 50 -14.53 -3.69 13.95
N ILE A 51 -14.23 -4.14 12.73
CA ILE A 51 -13.12 -3.59 11.93
C ILE A 51 -13.33 -2.09 11.66
N TYR A 52 -14.55 -1.68 11.33
CA TYR A 52 -14.86 -0.27 11.11
C TYR A 52 -14.73 0.56 12.39
N LYS A 53 -15.17 0.07 13.56
CA LYS A 53 -14.96 0.74 14.85
C LYS A 53 -13.47 0.95 15.14
N GLU A 54 -12.64 -0.07 14.92
CA GLU A 54 -11.19 0.04 15.13
C GLU A 54 -10.54 1.01 14.13
N LEU A 55 -11.00 1.04 12.88
CA LEU A 55 -10.58 2.03 11.89
C LEU A 55 -10.86 3.46 12.38
N VAL A 56 -12.10 3.72 12.82
CA VAL A 56 -12.52 5.04 13.34
C VAL A 56 -11.68 5.42 14.55
N ARG A 57 -11.51 4.52 15.53
CA ARG A 57 -10.67 4.75 16.71
C ARG A 57 -9.24 5.15 16.34
N ARG A 58 -8.63 4.49 15.35
CA ARG A 58 -7.28 4.84 14.86
C ARG A 58 -7.25 6.19 14.14
N ALA A 59 -8.28 6.49 13.34
CA ALA A 59 -8.39 7.76 12.65
C ALA A 59 -8.57 8.93 13.64
N ASP A 60 -9.36 8.74 14.70
CA ASP A 60 -9.52 9.71 15.79
C ASP A 60 -8.23 9.96 16.55
N LEU A 61 -7.51 8.89 16.91
CA LEU A 61 -6.18 9.02 17.51
C LEU A 61 -5.24 9.83 16.61
N ALA A 62 -5.24 9.55 15.30
CA ALA A 62 -4.38 10.21 14.33
C ALA A 62 -4.62 11.73 14.21
N ILE A 63 -5.81 12.26 14.56
CA ILE A 63 -6.15 13.68 14.44
C ILE A 63 -5.12 14.59 15.12
N ASN A 64 -4.65 14.18 16.31
CA ASN A 64 -3.78 15.00 17.16
C ASN A 64 -2.30 14.63 17.07
N PHE A 65 -1.92 13.57 16.35
CA PHE A 65 -0.52 13.23 16.17
C PHE A 65 0.19 14.19 15.22
N PRO A 66 1.46 14.55 15.49
CA PRO A 66 2.30 15.33 14.57
C PRO A 66 2.36 14.68 13.20
N THR A 67 2.60 15.48 12.17
CA THR A 67 2.88 14.96 10.83
C THR A 67 4.26 14.32 10.74
N CYS A 68 4.48 13.50 9.72
CA CYS A 68 5.81 13.02 9.40
C CYS A 68 6.78 14.18 9.18
N ARG A 69 8.06 13.94 9.50
CA ARG A 69 9.15 14.91 9.36
C ARG A 69 10.37 14.26 8.72
N TYR A 70 11.30 15.08 8.22
CA TYR A 70 12.56 14.56 7.70
C TYR A 70 13.48 14.20 8.88
N HIS A 71 13.35 13.00 9.42
CA HIS A 71 14.08 12.55 10.59
C HIS A 71 14.67 11.16 10.39
N ILE A 72 16.00 11.09 10.41
CA ILE A 72 16.81 9.89 10.17
C ILE A 72 17.70 9.66 11.39
N PRO A 73 17.16 9.11 12.50
CA PRO A 73 17.86 9.08 13.79
C PRO A 73 19.08 8.15 13.79
N ASP A 74 19.09 7.11 12.95
CA ASP A 74 20.17 6.13 12.83
C ASP A 74 21.13 6.44 11.67
N GLY A 75 21.01 7.62 11.05
CA GLY A 75 21.76 8.01 9.86
C GLY A 75 21.44 7.22 8.59
N LYS A 76 20.47 6.29 8.62
CA LYS A 76 20.17 5.38 7.51
C LYS A 76 18.71 5.38 7.06
N ARG A 77 17.76 5.47 7.99
CA ARG A 77 16.34 5.18 7.76
C ARG A 77 15.43 6.35 8.11
N LEU A 78 14.68 6.82 7.12
CA LEU A 78 13.46 7.60 7.24
C LEU A 78 12.23 6.70 7.49
N LEU A 79 12.40 5.38 7.49
CA LEU A 79 11.33 4.37 7.50
C LEU A 79 10.23 4.60 8.55
N ARG A 80 10.58 5.06 9.75
CA ARG A 80 9.61 5.34 10.81
C ARG A 80 8.62 6.42 10.40
N GLU A 81 9.11 7.45 9.72
CA GLU A 81 8.32 8.58 9.23
C GLU A 81 7.46 8.15 8.03
N SER A 82 7.98 7.30 7.13
CA SER A 82 7.18 6.69 6.04
C SER A 82 6.04 5.81 6.57
N ARG A 83 6.31 4.98 7.59
CA ARG A 83 5.30 4.14 8.25
C ARG A 83 4.25 4.95 8.97
N HIS A 84 4.67 6.03 9.62
CA HIS A 84 3.79 6.98 10.29
C HIS A 84 2.84 7.63 9.28
N ALA A 85 3.37 8.19 8.19
CA ALA A 85 2.58 8.80 7.13
C ALA A 85 1.59 7.80 6.50
N LEU A 86 2.04 6.58 6.19
CA LEU A 86 1.17 5.52 5.68
C LEU A 86 0.04 5.20 6.66
N GLY A 87 0.37 5.05 7.94
CA GLY A 87 -0.62 4.81 8.99
C GLY A 87 -1.66 5.93 9.04
N VAL A 88 -1.23 7.18 9.18
CA VAL A 88 -2.13 8.33 9.27
C VAL A 88 -3.01 8.44 8.02
N ILE A 89 -2.41 8.49 6.82
CA ILE A 89 -3.14 8.69 5.57
C ILE A 89 -4.14 7.57 5.36
N LEU A 90 -3.74 6.31 5.54
CA LEU A 90 -4.62 5.17 5.28
C LEU A 90 -5.83 5.13 6.21
N HIS A 91 -5.66 5.35 7.53
CA HIS A 91 -6.80 5.33 8.44
C HIS A 91 -7.68 6.57 8.26
N SER A 92 -7.11 7.77 8.20
CA SER A 92 -7.88 9.01 8.07
C SER A 92 -8.59 9.11 6.73
N SER A 93 -7.93 8.79 5.60
CA SER A 93 -8.60 8.87 4.29
C SER A 93 -9.69 7.82 4.13
N MET A 94 -9.52 6.59 4.67
CA MET A 94 -10.60 5.59 4.69
C MET A 94 -11.76 6.06 5.56
N ALA A 95 -11.49 6.55 6.77
CA ALA A 95 -12.52 7.04 7.69
C ALA A 95 -13.32 8.18 7.03
N TRP A 96 -12.64 9.10 6.33
CA TRP A 96 -13.31 10.13 5.52
C TRP A 96 -14.17 9.55 4.39
N ARG A 97 -13.67 8.60 3.59
CA ARG A 97 -14.46 7.99 2.50
C ARG A 97 -15.75 7.34 3.02
N LEU A 98 -15.68 6.70 4.19
CA LEU A 98 -16.80 5.97 4.76
C LEU A 98 -17.79 6.86 5.52
N SER A 99 -17.31 7.86 6.26
CA SER A 99 -18.14 8.74 7.11
C SER A 99 -18.53 10.08 6.45
N GLY A 100 -17.67 10.61 5.58
CA GLY A 100 -17.76 11.97 5.05
C GLY A 100 -17.26 13.06 6.00
N GLU A 101 -16.80 12.73 7.22
CA GLU A 101 -16.43 13.72 8.23
C GLU A 101 -15.18 14.51 7.86
N LYS A 102 -15.30 15.85 7.87
CA LYS A 102 -14.25 16.77 7.42
C LYS A 102 -12.93 16.64 8.21
N LYS A 103 -12.99 16.34 9.52
CA LYS A 103 -11.79 16.20 10.36
C LYS A 103 -10.79 15.17 9.81
N TYR A 104 -11.30 14.08 9.24
CA TYR A 104 -10.45 13.02 8.67
C TYR A 104 -9.86 13.42 7.31
N PHE A 105 -10.62 14.18 6.49
CA PHE A 105 -10.11 14.77 5.25
C PHE A 105 -8.96 15.73 5.55
N ASP A 106 -9.19 16.68 6.45
CA ASP A 106 -8.22 17.71 6.82
C ASP A 106 -6.95 17.08 7.40
N ARG A 107 -7.09 16.03 8.22
CA ARG A 107 -5.94 15.31 8.76
C ARG A 107 -5.12 14.61 7.68
N SER A 108 -5.79 14.01 6.69
CA SER A 108 -5.13 13.33 5.58
C SER A 108 -4.38 14.32 4.68
N VAL A 109 -5.00 15.47 4.38
CA VAL A 109 -4.36 16.57 3.62
C VAL A 109 -3.12 17.08 4.36
N ARG A 110 -3.21 17.31 5.67
CA ARG A 110 -2.07 17.78 6.47
C ARG A 110 -0.88 16.80 6.41
N GLU A 111 -1.14 15.49 6.45
CA GLU A 111 -0.08 14.49 6.31
C GLU A 111 0.50 14.46 4.90
N LEU A 112 -0.34 14.54 3.87
CA LEU A 112 0.09 14.56 2.47
C LEU A 112 0.97 15.78 2.19
N ASP A 113 0.60 16.96 2.70
CA ASP A 113 1.38 18.18 2.58
C ASP A 113 2.76 18.01 3.22
N ALA A 114 2.83 17.47 4.45
CA ALA A 114 4.10 17.21 5.13
C ALA A 114 4.97 16.19 4.38
N ALA A 115 4.39 15.06 3.97
CA ALA A 115 5.08 13.99 3.24
C ALA A 115 5.63 14.46 1.88
N CYS A 116 4.88 15.32 1.17
CA CYS A 116 5.30 15.88 -0.11
C CYS A 116 6.32 17.03 0.04
N ALA A 117 6.34 17.71 1.19
CA ALA A 117 7.30 18.77 1.51
C ALA A 117 8.67 18.24 1.96
N LEU A 118 8.79 16.96 2.32
CA LEU A 118 10.08 16.34 2.63
C LEU A 118 11.04 16.50 1.45
N LYS A 119 12.33 16.79 1.70
CA LYS A 119 13.31 17.03 0.62
C LYS A 119 13.42 15.86 -0.36
N ASP A 120 13.36 14.63 0.15
CA ASP A 120 13.31 13.37 -0.58
C ASP A 120 12.63 12.29 0.30
N TRP A 121 12.43 11.08 -0.23
CA TRP A 121 11.91 9.92 0.51
C TRP A 121 13.01 8.88 0.81
N ASN A 122 14.24 9.34 0.97
CA ASN A 122 15.45 8.58 1.26
C ASN A 122 15.70 7.39 0.32
N THR A 123 16.03 7.69 -0.94
CA THR A 123 16.23 6.69 -2.01
C THR A 123 17.40 5.74 -1.75
N SER A 124 18.33 6.12 -0.86
CA SER A 124 19.44 5.27 -0.40
C SER A 124 18.96 4.05 0.39
N HIS A 125 17.81 4.17 1.08
CA HIS A 125 17.12 3.10 1.80
C HIS A 125 15.71 2.94 1.21
N PHE A 126 15.62 2.29 0.06
CA PHE A 126 14.43 2.33 -0.80
C PHE A 126 13.12 1.82 -0.17
N LEU A 127 13.16 1.07 0.95
CA LEU A 127 11.95 0.80 1.75
C LEU A 127 11.23 2.08 2.15
N ASP A 128 11.97 3.13 2.50
CA ASP A 128 11.44 4.43 2.92
C ASP A 128 10.63 5.05 1.78
N THR A 129 11.19 4.97 0.57
CA THR A 129 10.58 5.45 -0.67
C THR A 129 9.36 4.61 -1.05
N GLY A 130 9.43 3.28 -0.96
CA GLY A 130 8.32 2.37 -1.27
C GLY A 130 7.13 2.57 -0.35
N GLU A 131 7.37 2.65 0.97
CA GLU A 131 6.31 2.91 1.95
C GLU A 131 5.68 4.29 1.76
N MET A 132 6.49 5.33 1.59
CA MET A 132 5.98 6.70 1.39
C MET A 132 5.21 6.84 0.07
N SER A 133 5.68 6.20 -1.00
CA SER A 133 4.95 6.15 -2.29
C SER A 133 3.57 5.51 -2.12
N THR A 134 3.48 4.44 -1.34
CA THR A 134 2.20 3.78 -1.01
C THR A 134 1.27 4.75 -0.28
N ALA A 135 1.78 5.46 0.73
CA ALA A 135 1.01 6.40 1.53
C ALA A 135 0.44 7.54 0.68
N VAL A 136 1.31 8.22 -0.07
CA VAL A 136 0.92 9.37 -0.90
C VAL A 136 -0.01 8.96 -2.02
N ALA A 137 0.20 7.80 -2.66
CA ALA A 137 -0.66 7.29 -3.71
C ALA A 137 -2.09 7.04 -3.22
N ILE A 138 -2.25 6.41 -2.05
CA ILE A 138 -3.57 6.17 -1.44
C ILE A 138 -4.26 7.51 -1.14
N GLY A 139 -3.57 8.43 -0.46
CA GLY A 139 -4.15 9.72 -0.11
C GLY A 139 -4.53 10.56 -1.33
N TYR A 140 -3.66 10.63 -2.34
CA TYR A 140 -3.95 11.33 -3.59
C TYR A 140 -5.17 10.74 -4.30
N ASP A 141 -5.22 9.42 -4.48
CA ASP A 141 -6.28 8.74 -5.20
C ASP A 141 -7.62 8.85 -4.49
N TRP A 142 -7.64 8.63 -3.18
CA TRP A 142 -8.88 8.60 -2.40
C TRP A 142 -9.46 9.99 -2.20
N LEU A 143 -8.64 11.00 -1.95
CA LEU A 143 -9.11 12.37 -1.70
C LEU A 143 -9.35 13.18 -2.98
N TYR A 144 -8.94 12.67 -4.15
CA TYR A 144 -8.81 13.39 -5.42
C TYR A 144 -9.90 14.41 -5.74
N HIS A 145 -11.18 14.01 -5.60
CA HIS A 145 -12.36 14.82 -5.94
C HIS A 145 -12.57 16.04 -5.06
N LYS A 146 -11.94 16.10 -3.89
CA LYS A 146 -12.02 17.23 -2.95
C LYS A 146 -10.71 18.00 -2.84
N LEU A 147 -9.64 17.52 -3.48
CA LEU A 147 -8.39 18.26 -3.56
C LEU A 147 -8.53 19.48 -4.47
N THR A 148 -7.81 20.56 -4.17
CA THR A 148 -7.62 21.66 -5.12
C THR A 148 -6.70 21.24 -6.25
N GLN A 149 -6.62 22.04 -7.31
CA GLN A 149 -5.70 21.76 -8.42
C GLN A 149 -4.24 21.79 -7.95
N GLU A 150 -3.89 22.74 -7.10
CA GLU A 150 -2.54 22.89 -6.53
C GLU A 150 -2.16 21.68 -5.68
N GLN A 151 -3.09 21.15 -4.88
CA GLN A 151 -2.88 19.93 -4.11
C GLN A 151 -2.68 18.72 -5.03
N ARG A 152 -3.51 18.59 -6.08
CA ARG A 152 -3.34 17.50 -7.06
C ARG A 152 -1.99 17.57 -7.75
N ASP A 153 -1.56 18.75 -8.17
CA ASP A 153 -0.29 18.94 -8.86
C ASP A 153 0.88 18.66 -7.91
N ARG A 154 0.83 19.18 -6.68
CA ARG A 154 1.84 18.92 -5.65
C ARG A 154 2.02 17.43 -5.39
N TYR A 155 0.94 16.70 -5.10
CA TYR A 155 1.02 15.29 -4.72
C TYR A 155 1.41 14.41 -5.90
N SER A 156 0.87 14.69 -7.09
CA SER A 156 1.24 13.95 -8.29
C SER A 156 2.71 14.18 -8.69
N ASN A 157 3.22 15.40 -8.53
CA ASN A 157 4.63 15.71 -8.76
C ASN A 157 5.54 15.06 -7.71
N ALA A 158 5.13 14.99 -6.45
CA ALA A 158 5.88 14.28 -5.42
C ALA A 158 6.01 12.78 -5.74
N LEU A 159 4.91 12.12 -6.14
CA LEU A 159 4.94 10.71 -6.57
C LEU A 159 5.90 10.49 -7.76
N ARG A 160 5.89 11.39 -8.75
CA ARG A 160 6.82 11.31 -9.89
C ARG A 160 8.26 11.52 -9.47
N ILE A 161 8.56 12.64 -8.82
CA ILE A 161 9.94 13.11 -8.56
C ILE A 161 10.61 12.32 -7.44
N LYS A 162 9.88 11.96 -6.38
CA LYS A 162 10.45 11.33 -5.17
C LYS A 162 10.26 9.81 -5.15
N GLY A 163 9.26 9.29 -5.87
CA GLY A 163 8.99 7.85 -5.96
C GLY A 163 9.45 7.21 -7.27
N LEU A 164 8.79 7.56 -8.38
CA LEU A 164 8.97 6.88 -9.67
C LEU A 164 10.29 7.19 -10.37
N ASN A 165 10.72 8.46 -10.40
CA ASN A 165 11.95 8.86 -11.07
C ASN A 165 13.19 8.18 -10.45
N PRO A 166 13.37 8.15 -9.11
CA PRO A 166 14.46 7.40 -8.50
C PRO A 166 14.39 5.89 -8.71
N ALA A 167 13.18 5.34 -8.90
CA ALA A 167 13.01 3.92 -9.19
C ALA A 167 13.45 3.54 -10.61
N ARG A 168 13.45 4.48 -11.55
CA ARG A 168 13.76 4.20 -12.96
C ARG A 168 15.14 3.55 -13.10
N SER A 169 16.17 4.18 -12.54
CA SER A 169 17.55 3.65 -12.55
C SER A 169 17.64 2.27 -11.90
N SER A 170 16.84 2.01 -10.85
CA SER A 170 16.80 0.71 -10.16
C SER A 170 16.44 -0.45 -11.09
N TYR A 171 15.69 -0.19 -12.17
CA TYR A 171 15.28 -1.20 -13.16
C TYR A 171 16.03 -1.13 -14.49
N THR A 172 16.47 0.05 -14.92
CA THR A 172 17.01 0.27 -16.26
C THR A 172 18.54 0.29 -16.34
N ASP A 173 19.23 0.57 -15.24
CA ASP A 173 20.69 0.69 -15.26
C ASP A 173 21.36 -0.67 -15.47
N LYS A 174 22.60 -0.66 -16.01
CA LYS A 174 23.41 -1.87 -16.19
C LYS A 174 23.53 -2.67 -14.89
N LYS A 175 23.66 -1.98 -13.77
CA LYS A 175 23.62 -2.55 -12.43
C LYS A 175 22.30 -2.18 -11.75
N LYS A 176 21.29 -3.04 -11.94
CA LYS A 176 19.98 -2.92 -11.29
C LYS A 176 20.12 -2.92 -9.77
N ALA A 177 19.17 -2.28 -9.09
CA ALA A 177 19.16 -2.30 -7.64
C ALA A 177 18.89 -3.72 -7.11
N TRP A 178 19.62 -4.13 -6.08
CA TRP A 178 19.59 -5.49 -5.56
C TRP A 178 18.18 -5.95 -5.11
N TRP A 179 17.33 -5.01 -4.65
CA TRP A 179 15.97 -5.31 -4.18
C TRP A 179 15.01 -5.67 -5.33
N THR A 180 15.40 -5.46 -6.59
CA THR A 180 14.61 -5.87 -7.78
C THR A 180 14.72 -7.36 -8.11
N ASP A 181 15.59 -8.09 -7.40
CA ASP A 181 15.81 -9.53 -7.62
C ASP A 181 14.82 -10.44 -6.89
N GLY A 182 13.97 -9.91 -6.02
CA GLY A 182 13.05 -10.73 -5.24
C GLY A 182 13.80 -11.71 -4.34
N ARG A 183 14.66 -11.21 -3.44
CA ARG A 183 15.41 -12.03 -2.49
C ARG A 183 14.89 -11.92 -1.04
N ASN A 184 14.18 -10.85 -0.73
CA ASN A 184 13.60 -10.58 0.58
C ASN A 184 12.39 -9.64 0.46
N ASN A 185 11.77 -9.30 1.61
CA ASN A 185 10.60 -8.44 1.73
C ASN A 185 10.75 -7.06 1.07
N TRP A 186 11.98 -6.53 0.93
CA TRP A 186 12.19 -5.25 0.24
C TRP A 186 11.62 -5.27 -1.16
N ALA A 187 11.75 -6.38 -1.86
CA ALA A 187 11.20 -6.54 -3.20
C ALA A 187 9.68 -6.34 -3.22
N GLN A 188 8.96 -6.93 -2.26
CA GLN A 188 7.49 -6.80 -2.16
C GLN A 188 7.08 -5.38 -1.79
N VAL A 189 7.73 -4.77 -0.79
CA VAL A 189 7.42 -3.42 -0.30
C VAL A 189 7.68 -2.38 -1.40
N CYS A 190 8.89 -2.38 -1.97
CA CYS A 190 9.31 -1.42 -2.97
C CYS A 190 8.50 -1.56 -4.26
N ALA A 191 8.34 -2.78 -4.79
CA ALA A 191 7.55 -2.99 -6.00
C ALA A 191 6.10 -2.57 -5.83
N THR A 192 5.47 -2.93 -4.69
CA THR A 192 4.08 -2.56 -4.43
C THR A 192 3.91 -1.05 -4.34
N GLY A 193 4.77 -0.34 -3.60
CA GLY A 193 4.67 1.12 -3.50
C GLY A 193 4.79 1.84 -4.84
N LEU A 194 5.65 1.32 -5.73
CA LEU A 194 5.78 1.85 -7.09
C LEU A 194 4.56 1.54 -7.95
N LEU A 195 3.98 0.35 -7.84
CA LEU A 195 2.73 0.02 -8.54
C LEU A 195 1.57 0.92 -8.08
N PHE A 196 1.48 1.23 -6.79
CA PHE A 196 0.50 2.18 -6.24
C PHE A 196 0.70 3.58 -6.83
N ALA A 197 1.93 4.09 -6.84
CA ALA A 197 2.25 5.39 -7.42
C ALA A 197 1.91 5.45 -8.92
N GLU A 198 2.29 4.43 -9.70
CA GLU A 198 1.93 4.31 -11.12
C GLU A 198 0.42 4.32 -11.32
N ARG A 199 -0.31 3.52 -10.54
CA ARG A 199 -1.77 3.45 -10.67
C ARG A 199 -2.44 4.78 -10.34
N ALA A 200 -1.98 5.48 -9.30
CA ALA A 200 -2.49 6.79 -8.95
C ALA A 200 -2.32 7.82 -10.09
N LEU A 201 -1.25 7.71 -10.89
CA LEU A 201 -0.88 8.70 -11.90
C LEU A 201 -1.30 8.35 -13.32
N GLU A 202 -1.76 7.12 -13.56
CA GLU A 202 -2.13 6.59 -14.87
C GLU A 202 -3.12 7.52 -15.59
N LYS A 203 -2.80 7.91 -16.83
CA LYS A 203 -3.77 8.55 -17.74
C LYS A 203 -4.10 7.61 -18.88
N LYS A 204 -5.29 7.77 -19.45
CA LYS A 204 -5.73 6.99 -20.62
C LYS A 204 -4.77 7.24 -21.78
N GLY A 205 -4.16 6.17 -22.30
CA GLY A 205 -3.23 6.24 -23.43
C GLY A 205 -1.76 6.48 -23.06
N ASP A 206 -1.43 6.66 -21.77
CA ASP A 206 -0.03 6.74 -21.36
C ASP A 206 0.68 5.40 -21.61
N PRO A 207 1.90 5.41 -22.19
CA PRO A 207 2.69 4.19 -22.31
C PRO A 207 2.98 3.61 -20.93
N LEU A 208 3.11 2.28 -20.85
CA LEU A 208 3.49 1.61 -19.60
C LEU A 208 4.83 2.17 -19.13
N HIS A 209 4.84 2.93 -18.03
CA HIS A 209 6.08 3.47 -17.50
C HIS A 209 7.04 2.31 -17.17
N PRO A 210 8.34 2.39 -17.53
CA PRO A 210 9.30 1.29 -17.34
C PRO A 210 9.35 0.75 -15.91
N VAL A 211 9.07 1.61 -14.92
CA VAL A 211 9.00 1.25 -13.51
C VAL A 211 7.87 0.25 -13.24
N ARG A 212 6.71 0.38 -13.90
CA ARG A 212 5.59 -0.55 -13.73
C ARG A 212 5.95 -1.95 -14.20
N ALA A 213 6.57 -2.08 -15.37
CA ALA A 213 7.01 -3.38 -15.89
C ALA A 213 8.03 -4.03 -14.94
N GLY A 214 9.02 -3.27 -14.48
CA GLY A 214 10.01 -3.72 -13.50
C GLY A 214 9.40 -4.15 -12.17
N ALA A 215 8.46 -3.37 -11.64
CA ALA A 215 7.77 -3.67 -10.38
C ALA A 215 6.89 -4.91 -10.49
N LEU A 216 6.14 -5.09 -11.58
CA LEU A 216 5.37 -6.32 -11.83
C LEU A 216 6.27 -7.56 -11.89
N ALA A 217 7.41 -7.46 -12.61
CA ALA A 217 8.37 -8.55 -12.68
C ALA A 217 8.98 -8.87 -11.31
N THR A 218 9.29 -7.84 -10.51
CA THR A 218 9.81 -8.00 -9.15
C THR A 218 8.81 -8.69 -8.23
N LEU A 219 7.53 -8.27 -8.27
CA LEU A 219 6.49 -8.87 -7.45
C LEU A 219 6.23 -10.33 -7.85
N LYS A 220 6.27 -10.65 -9.16
CA LYS A 220 6.18 -12.02 -9.68
C LYS A 220 7.30 -12.92 -9.14
N LYS A 221 8.54 -12.42 -9.05
CA LYS A 221 9.66 -13.17 -8.45
C LYS A 221 9.42 -13.50 -6.98
N CYS A 222 8.68 -12.68 -6.24
CA CYS A 222 8.42 -12.87 -4.81
C CYS A 222 7.46 -14.04 -4.52
N HIS A 223 6.76 -14.60 -5.52
CA HIS A 223 5.92 -15.79 -5.33
C HIS A 223 6.70 -16.96 -4.74
N LYS A 224 8.00 -17.07 -5.08
CA LYS A 224 8.88 -18.13 -4.57
C LYS A 224 9.11 -18.06 -3.05
N PHE A 225 8.81 -16.92 -2.40
CA PHE A 225 8.98 -16.77 -0.95
C PHE A 225 8.05 -17.66 -0.15
N TYR A 226 6.97 -18.12 -0.76
CA TYR A 226 5.99 -18.99 -0.11
C TYR A 226 6.25 -20.46 -0.43
N MET A 227 7.20 -20.78 -1.31
CA MET A 227 7.49 -22.17 -1.67
C MET A 227 8.33 -22.88 -0.59
N PRO A 228 8.16 -24.21 -0.43
CA PRO A 228 7.15 -25.06 -1.05
C PRO A 228 5.85 -25.20 -0.24
N SER A 229 5.78 -24.69 0.98
CA SER A 229 4.70 -25.02 1.94
C SER A 229 4.09 -23.81 2.66
N GLY A 230 4.45 -22.59 2.24
CA GLY A 230 3.94 -21.35 2.83
C GLY A 230 4.84 -20.75 3.90
N ALA A 231 5.94 -21.40 4.28
CA ALA A 231 6.94 -20.80 5.17
C ALA A 231 7.62 -19.59 4.52
N TYR A 232 7.96 -18.58 5.34
CA TYR A 232 8.61 -17.36 4.85
C TYR A 232 10.09 -17.34 5.19
N PRO A 233 10.99 -17.05 4.24
CA PRO A 233 12.43 -17.23 4.42
C PRO A 233 13.04 -16.32 5.50
N GLU A 234 12.45 -15.14 5.75
CA GLU A 234 12.93 -14.18 6.75
C GLU A 234 12.16 -14.29 8.09
N GLY A 235 11.40 -15.37 8.27
CA GLY A 235 10.63 -15.64 9.48
C GLY A 235 9.34 -14.82 9.63
N PRO A 236 8.66 -14.98 10.77
CA PRO A 236 7.26 -14.58 10.94
C PRO A 236 7.05 -13.05 10.96
N SER A 237 8.00 -12.29 11.48
CA SER A 237 7.92 -10.82 11.50
C SER A 237 7.95 -10.23 10.07
N TYR A 238 8.85 -10.75 9.24
CA TYR A 238 8.97 -10.34 7.84
C TYR A 238 7.93 -10.98 6.93
N TRP A 239 7.39 -12.15 7.29
CA TRP A 239 6.18 -12.66 6.66
C TRP A 239 5.05 -11.64 6.78
N HIS A 240 4.82 -11.10 7.97
CA HIS A 240 3.77 -10.09 8.17
C HIS A 240 4.04 -8.86 7.32
N TYR A 241 5.27 -8.36 7.31
CA TYR A 241 5.61 -7.15 6.57
C TYR A 241 5.53 -7.34 5.05
N GLY A 242 6.25 -8.31 4.50
CA GLY A 242 6.32 -8.59 3.07
C GLY A 242 4.97 -9.06 2.49
N SER A 243 4.29 -9.98 3.17
CA SER A 243 3.00 -10.52 2.70
C SER A 243 1.90 -9.48 2.69
N ASN A 244 1.88 -8.53 3.62
CA ASN A 244 0.92 -7.43 3.59
C ASN A 244 1.05 -6.60 2.30
N TYR A 245 2.28 -6.24 1.91
CA TYR A 245 2.52 -5.54 0.65
C TYR A 245 2.23 -6.43 -0.56
N HIS A 246 2.53 -7.73 -0.47
CA HIS A 246 2.20 -8.67 -1.54
C HIS A 246 0.70 -8.73 -1.81
N VAL A 247 -0.13 -8.86 -0.77
CA VAL A 247 -1.60 -8.81 -0.88
C VAL A 247 -2.05 -7.48 -1.51
N LEU A 248 -1.52 -6.35 -1.04
CA LEU A 248 -1.85 -5.02 -1.58
C LEU A 248 -1.51 -4.91 -3.07
N GLY A 249 -0.32 -5.36 -3.48
CA GLY A 249 0.11 -5.35 -4.87
C GLY A 249 -0.78 -6.25 -5.75
N LEU A 250 -1.09 -7.46 -5.29
CA LEU A 250 -1.99 -8.38 -6.00
C LEU A 250 -3.41 -7.83 -6.12
N ALA A 251 -3.94 -7.18 -5.08
CA ALA A 251 -5.25 -6.54 -5.10
C ALA A 251 -5.29 -5.37 -6.11
N LEU A 252 -4.26 -4.53 -6.13
CA LEU A 252 -4.14 -3.41 -7.06
C LEU A 252 -4.08 -3.85 -8.54
N ILE A 253 -3.35 -4.93 -8.82
CA ILE A 253 -3.22 -5.49 -10.16
C ILE A 253 -4.57 -6.06 -10.62
N ARG A 254 -5.27 -6.78 -9.72
CA ARG A 254 -6.55 -7.41 -10.00
C ARG A 254 -7.70 -6.41 -10.17
N SER A 255 -7.61 -5.23 -9.57
CA SER A 255 -8.61 -4.18 -9.80
C SER A 255 -8.49 -3.52 -11.19
N ASP A 256 -7.57 -3.96 -12.05
CA ASP A 256 -7.49 -3.57 -13.47
C ASP A 256 -7.95 -4.72 -14.35
N SER A 257 -9.26 -4.80 -14.64
CA SER A 257 -9.83 -5.85 -15.49
C SER A 257 -9.25 -5.87 -16.91
N THR A 258 -8.61 -4.78 -17.35
CA THR A 258 -8.00 -4.67 -18.67
C THR A 258 -6.61 -5.28 -18.76
N LYS A 259 -6.03 -5.74 -17.64
CA LYS A 259 -4.62 -6.18 -17.59
C LYS A 259 -4.48 -7.60 -17.04
N PRO A 260 -3.48 -8.36 -17.53
CA PRO A 260 -3.23 -9.70 -17.04
C PRO A 260 -2.90 -9.68 -15.54
N CYS A 261 -3.61 -10.52 -14.79
CA CYS A 261 -3.37 -10.72 -13.37
C CYS A 261 -2.11 -11.56 -13.12
N LEU A 262 -1.45 -11.33 -11.98
CA LEU A 262 -0.40 -12.25 -11.50
C LEU A 262 -1.02 -13.51 -10.89
N PRO A 263 -0.49 -14.71 -11.18
CA PRO A 263 -0.98 -15.95 -10.56
C PRO A 263 -0.78 -15.89 -9.03
N ILE A 264 -1.72 -16.41 -8.26
CA ILE A 264 -1.52 -16.59 -6.81
C ILE A 264 -1.03 -18.02 -6.61
N PRO A 265 0.22 -18.24 -6.16
CA PRO A 265 0.71 -19.59 -5.90
C PRO A 265 -0.14 -20.25 -4.79
N PRO A 266 -0.53 -21.53 -4.90
CA PRO A 266 -1.29 -22.24 -3.87
C PRO A 266 -0.69 -22.10 -2.47
N GLU A 267 0.64 -22.13 -2.38
CA GLU A 267 1.44 -22.04 -1.16
C GLU A 267 1.28 -20.70 -0.45
N PHE A 268 0.97 -19.62 -1.19
CA PHE A 268 0.64 -18.33 -0.58
C PHE A 268 -0.68 -18.39 0.19
N LYS A 269 -1.65 -19.18 -0.28
CA LYS A 269 -2.95 -19.32 0.40
C LYS A 269 -2.82 -20.08 1.72
N THR A 270 -1.89 -21.04 1.79
CA THR A 270 -1.60 -21.81 3.01
C THR A 270 -0.56 -21.14 3.89
N SER A 271 0.12 -20.10 3.41
CA SER A 271 1.14 -19.36 4.16
C SER A 271 0.71 -18.80 5.51
N PRO A 272 -0.57 -18.45 5.79
CA PRO A 272 -1.00 -18.14 7.15
C PRO A 272 -0.80 -19.29 8.15
N LEU A 273 -0.86 -20.56 7.71
CA LEU A 273 -0.62 -21.73 8.57
C LEU A 273 0.82 -21.75 9.11
N PHE A 274 1.77 -21.17 8.38
CA PHE A 274 3.14 -21.00 8.89
C PHE A 274 3.17 -20.17 10.18
N ILE A 275 2.38 -19.10 10.27
CA ILE A 275 2.30 -18.30 11.50
C ILE A 275 1.61 -19.09 12.62
N GLU A 276 0.54 -19.81 12.29
CA GLU A 276 -0.16 -20.66 13.24
C GLU A 276 0.77 -21.72 13.86
N HIS A 277 1.52 -22.45 13.03
CA HIS A 277 2.45 -23.47 13.48
C HIS A 277 3.66 -22.92 14.26
N LEU A 278 4.02 -21.65 14.06
CA LEU A 278 5.05 -20.98 14.86
C LEU A 278 4.51 -20.36 16.15
N THR A 279 3.19 -20.30 16.34
CA THR A 279 2.59 -19.70 17.53
C THR A 279 2.35 -20.79 18.57
N GLY A 280 3.08 -20.70 19.69
CA GLY A 280 2.90 -21.62 20.81
C GLY A 280 1.60 -21.37 21.59
N PRO A 281 1.24 -22.26 22.53
CA PRO A 281 0.00 -22.14 23.32
C PRO A 281 -0.06 -20.88 24.20
N THR A 282 1.08 -20.23 24.43
CA THR A 282 1.18 -18.95 25.14
C THR A 282 0.86 -17.74 24.26
N GLY A 283 0.64 -17.93 22.95
CA GLY A 283 0.48 -16.87 21.96
C GLY A 283 1.80 -16.23 21.51
N TYR A 284 2.94 -16.68 22.04
CA TYR A 284 4.25 -16.24 21.57
C TYR A 284 4.64 -16.98 20.29
N VAL A 285 5.27 -16.23 19.38
CA VAL A 285 5.73 -16.73 18.09
C VAL A 285 7.20 -17.13 18.19
N PHE A 286 7.54 -18.35 17.77
CA PHE A 286 8.92 -18.75 17.53
C PHE A 286 9.47 -17.92 16.36
N ASN A 287 10.36 -16.98 16.67
CA ASN A 287 10.90 -16.04 15.71
C ASN A 287 12.34 -16.40 15.33
N PHE A 288 12.63 -16.33 14.03
CA PHE A 288 13.95 -16.44 13.42
C PHE A 288 14.05 -15.39 12.32
N ALA A 289 15.23 -14.83 12.07
CA ALA A 289 15.47 -13.86 11.00
C ALA A 289 16.95 -13.79 10.65
#